data_AF-A0A9D2DDW9-F1
#
_entry.id   AF-A0A9D2DDW9-F1
#
_cell.length_a   1.000
_cell.length_b   1.000
_cell.length_c   1.000
_cell.angle_alpha   90.00
_cell.angle_beta   90.00
_cell.angle_gamma   90.00
#
_symmetry.space_group_name_H-M   'P 1'
#
loop_
_entity.id
_entity.type
_entity.pdbx_description
1 polymer ?
#
loop_
_entity_poly.entity_id
_entity_poly.type
_entity_poly.pdbx_seq_one_letter_code
_entity_poly.pdbx_strand_id
1 'polypeptide(L)'
;MKKRVPKGWVKISDFEQLVGVSTKTVMSAIKRGYIPSELADVVGTSATAPYYLDPKKAAVSWYHSLNSGHPNQRKVRIALGAYIRTFDAAVVEPAVPEAEAAAPPNMSYEEAQLREKVAKAKFAELELQEKEGALVERALVEAQLFAAGKELRDALLAIPDRIADIVMAAGDRTTVYNTIYDAIAAELQKLADIQLSGQ
;
A
#
# COMPACT_ATOMS: atom_id res chain seq x y z
N MET A 1 -12.39 -28.72 -1.92
CA MET A 1 -13.48 -27.97 -2.59
C MET A 1 -12.92 -27.36 -3.87
N LYS A 2 -13.53 -27.61 -5.04
CA LYS A 2 -13.08 -26.98 -6.30
C LYS A 2 -13.45 -25.49 -6.22
N LYS A 3 -12.48 -24.61 -5.97
CA LYS A 3 -12.69 -23.15 -6.13
C LYS A 3 -13.19 -22.93 -7.56
N ARG A 4 -14.37 -22.35 -7.72
CA ARG A 4 -14.88 -21.96 -9.04
C ARG A 4 -14.50 -20.51 -9.28
N VAL A 5 -14.12 -20.19 -10.52
CA VAL A 5 -13.81 -18.81 -10.92
C VAL A 5 -15.05 -17.94 -10.69
N PRO A 6 -14.95 -16.82 -9.94
CA PRO A 6 -16.05 -15.87 -9.80
C PRO A 6 -16.46 -15.30 -11.18
N LYS A 7 -17.76 -14.97 -11.34
CA LYS A 7 -18.28 -14.47 -12.61
C LYS A 7 -17.60 -13.15 -12.99
N GLY A 8 -17.02 -13.08 -14.19
CA GLY A 8 -16.37 -11.88 -14.72
C GLY A 8 -14.86 -11.77 -14.45
N TRP A 9 -14.26 -12.75 -13.76
CA TRP A 9 -12.81 -12.79 -13.57
C TRP A 9 -12.12 -13.33 -14.81
N VAL A 10 -10.97 -12.72 -15.15
CA VAL A 10 -10.16 -13.07 -16.31
C VAL A 10 -8.81 -13.63 -15.86
N LYS A 11 -8.15 -14.41 -16.72
CA LYS A 11 -6.78 -14.87 -16.42
C LYS A 11 -5.82 -13.68 -16.43
N ILE A 12 -4.74 -13.77 -15.66
CA ILE A 12 -3.69 -12.74 -15.71
C ILE A 12 -3.11 -12.57 -17.13
N SER A 13 -3.03 -13.65 -17.92
CA SER A 13 -2.61 -13.58 -19.34
C SER A 13 -3.51 -12.68 -20.18
N ASP A 14 -4.82 -12.73 -19.93
CA ASP A 14 -5.80 -11.95 -20.68
C ASP A 14 -5.78 -10.50 -20.19
N PHE A 15 -5.56 -10.31 -18.88
CA PHE A 15 -5.33 -8.98 -18.30
C PHE A 15 -4.06 -8.30 -18.83
N GLU A 16 -2.98 -9.06 -19.07
CA GLU A 16 -1.77 -8.57 -19.73
C GLU A 16 -2.06 -8.03 -21.13
N GLN A 17 -2.89 -8.72 -21.92
CA GLN A 17 -3.30 -8.25 -23.25
C GLN A 17 -4.18 -6.98 -23.19
N LEU A 18 -5.00 -6.84 -22.16
CA LEU A 18 -5.89 -5.69 -21.98
C LEU A 18 -5.15 -4.42 -21.53
N VAL A 19 -4.18 -4.55 -20.63
CA VAL A 19 -3.50 -3.41 -19.99
C VAL A 19 -2.11 -3.15 -20.59
N GLY A 20 -1.49 -4.15 -21.24
CA GLY A 20 -0.12 -4.08 -21.74
C GLY A 20 0.93 -4.19 -20.63
N VAL A 21 0.58 -4.78 -19.48
CA VAL A 21 1.47 -4.99 -18.33
C VAL A 21 1.74 -6.47 -18.16
N SER A 22 3.03 -6.85 -18.08
CA SER A 22 3.41 -8.26 -18.10
C SER A 22 2.86 -9.06 -16.92
N THR A 23 2.49 -10.31 -17.16
CA THR A 23 2.06 -11.32 -16.17
C THR A 23 2.97 -11.37 -14.95
N LYS A 24 4.29 -11.32 -15.14
CA LYS A 24 5.29 -11.26 -14.05
C LYS A 24 5.11 -10.02 -13.16
N THR A 25 4.80 -8.88 -13.77
CA THR A 25 4.56 -7.61 -13.06
C THR A 25 3.25 -7.66 -12.28
N VAL A 26 2.20 -8.23 -12.87
CA VAL A 26 0.91 -8.44 -12.20
C VAL A 26 1.06 -9.39 -11.00
N MET A 27 1.77 -10.51 -11.16
CA MET A 27 2.08 -11.43 -10.05
C MET A 27 2.87 -10.74 -8.94
N SER A 28 3.86 -9.91 -9.30
CA SER A 28 4.60 -9.13 -8.32
C SER A 28 3.72 -8.13 -7.58
N ALA A 29 2.70 -7.57 -8.23
CA ALA A 29 1.76 -6.65 -7.62
C ALA A 29 0.84 -7.35 -6.60
N ILE A 30 0.37 -8.55 -6.93
CA ILE A 30 -0.40 -9.40 -6.00
C ILE A 30 0.47 -9.78 -4.79
N LYS A 31 1.71 -10.24 -5.02
CA LYS A 31 2.65 -10.62 -3.94
C LYS A 31 2.99 -9.45 -3.01
N ARG A 32 3.04 -8.22 -3.55
CA ARG A 32 3.32 -6.99 -2.78
C ARG A 32 2.08 -6.37 -2.14
N GLY A 33 0.89 -6.92 -2.39
CA GLY A 33 -0.37 -6.42 -1.83
C GLY A 33 -0.93 -5.18 -2.53
N TYR A 34 -0.40 -4.77 -3.69
CA TYR A 34 -0.98 -3.68 -4.48
C TYR A 34 -2.34 -4.03 -5.08
N ILE A 35 -2.52 -5.31 -5.40
CA ILE A 35 -3.80 -5.91 -5.76
C ILE A 35 -4.19 -6.80 -4.58
N PRO A 36 -5.27 -6.47 -3.84
CA PRO A 36 -5.78 -7.30 -2.75
C PRO A 36 -6.04 -8.74 -3.21
N SER A 37 -5.76 -9.71 -2.34
CA SER A 37 -6.02 -11.14 -2.61
C SER A 37 -7.52 -11.47 -2.79
N GLU A 38 -8.42 -10.57 -2.36
CA GLU A 38 -9.86 -10.67 -2.63
C GLU A 38 -10.20 -10.44 -4.10
N LEU A 39 -9.34 -9.72 -4.83
CA LEU A 39 -9.52 -9.35 -6.23
C LEU A 39 -8.67 -10.21 -7.18
N ALA A 40 -7.83 -11.10 -6.64
CA ALA A 40 -7.00 -12.02 -7.40
C ALA A 40 -6.73 -13.32 -6.63
N ASP A 41 -7.07 -14.46 -7.22
CA ASP A 41 -6.91 -15.78 -6.59
C ASP A 41 -6.48 -16.84 -7.62
N VAL A 42 -5.83 -17.88 -7.13
CA VAL A 42 -5.46 -19.06 -7.90
C VAL A 42 -6.66 -19.99 -7.97
N VAL A 43 -7.10 -20.31 -9.19
CA VAL A 43 -8.24 -21.21 -9.39
C VAL A 43 -7.76 -22.55 -9.95
N GLY A 44 -7.72 -23.55 -9.08
CA GLY A 44 -7.32 -24.91 -9.41
C GLY A 44 -6.68 -25.61 -8.22
N THR A 45 -6.43 -26.92 -8.36
CA THR A 45 -5.78 -27.74 -7.33
C THR A 45 -4.34 -28.12 -7.71
N SER A 46 -3.87 -27.69 -8.87
CA SER A 46 -2.51 -27.94 -9.37
C SER A 46 -1.55 -26.84 -8.92
N ALA A 47 -0.26 -27.19 -8.73
CA ALA A 47 0.81 -26.21 -8.55
C ALA A 47 0.96 -25.26 -9.76
N THR A 48 0.45 -25.67 -10.93
CA THR A 48 0.42 -24.87 -12.17
C THR A 48 -0.92 -24.19 -12.42
N ALA A 49 -1.79 -24.12 -11.41
CA ALA A 49 -3.10 -23.50 -11.54
C ALA A 49 -2.96 -22.00 -11.92
N PRO A 50 -3.72 -21.53 -12.93
CA PRO A 50 -3.63 -20.15 -13.38
C PRO A 50 -4.26 -19.18 -12.36
N TYR A 51 -3.68 -17.99 -12.30
CA TYR A 51 -4.26 -16.88 -11.55
C TYR A 51 -5.40 -16.22 -12.34
N TYR A 52 -6.45 -15.90 -11.62
CA TYR A 52 -7.57 -15.11 -12.10
C TYR A 52 -7.70 -13.84 -11.27
N LEU A 53 -8.17 -12.75 -11.89
CA LEU A 53 -8.44 -11.49 -11.22
C LEU A 53 -9.68 -10.79 -11.79
N ASP A 54 -10.26 -9.89 -10.99
CA ASP A 54 -11.25 -8.91 -11.48
C ASP A 54 -10.51 -7.79 -12.21
N PRO A 55 -10.62 -7.68 -13.54
CA PRO A 55 -9.78 -6.78 -14.32
C PRO A 55 -10.03 -5.30 -13.99
N LYS A 56 -11.28 -4.91 -13.70
CA LYS A 56 -11.61 -3.51 -13.41
C LYS A 56 -11.16 -3.13 -12.02
N LYS A 57 -11.55 -3.90 -11.00
CA LYS A 57 -11.21 -3.60 -9.61
C LYS A 57 -9.72 -3.75 -9.31
N ALA A 58 -9.06 -4.74 -9.91
CA ALA A 58 -7.61 -4.90 -9.79
C ALA A 58 -6.87 -3.74 -10.43
N ALA A 59 -7.31 -3.26 -11.60
CA ALA A 59 -6.67 -2.11 -12.23
C ALA A 59 -6.77 -0.84 -11.38
N VAL A 60 -7.94 -0.56 -10.81
CA VAL A 60 -8.18 0.62 -9.96
C VAL A 60 -7.37 0.56 -8.66
N SER A 61 -7.46 -0.54 -7.91
CA SER A 61 -6.68 -0.72 -6.66
C SER A 61 -5.16 -0.64 -6.89
N TRP A 62 -4.70 -1.24 -7.99
CA TRP A 62 -3.29 -1.15 -8.37
C TRP A 62 -2.90 0.28 -8.79
N TYR A 63 -3.75 0.99 -9.54
CA TYR A 63 -3.49 2.37 -9.93
C TYR A 63 -3.32 3.30 -8.73
N HIS A 64 -4.17 3.17 -7.69
CA HIS A 64 -4.07 4.00 -6.48
C HIS A 64 -2.84 3.68 -5.61
N SER A 65 -2.35 2.44 -5.62
CA SER A 65 -1.18 2.03 -4.82
C SER A 65 0.17 2.41 -5.43
N LEU A 66 0.22 2.85 -6.70
CA LEU A 66 1.46 3.20 -7.38
C LEU A 66 1.87 4.67 -7.16
N ASN A 67 3.14 4.88 -6.79
CA ASN A 67 3.75 6.19 -6.67
C ASN A 67 4.08 6.78 -8.07
N SER A 68 3.57 7.97 -8.35
CA SER A 68 3.79 8.70 -9.61
C SER A 68 5.23 9.20 -9.80
N GLY A 69 5.97 9.39 -8.70
CA GLY A 69 7.37 9.85 -8.70
C GLY A 69 8.41 8.76 -9.00
N HIS A 70 8.08 7.47 -8.81
CA HIS A 70 9.03 6.39 -9.07
C HIS A 70 9.05 5.99 -10.56
N PRO A 71 10.20 6.04 -11.28
CA PRO A 71 10.25 5.87 -12.74
C PRO A 71 9.61 4.58 -13.27
N ASN A 72 9.85 3.46 -12.61
CA ASN A 72 9.27 2.16 -13.02
C ASN A 72 7.79 2.03 -12.69
N GLN A 73 7.31 2.71 -11.64
CA GLN A 73 5.89 2.66 -11.25
C GLN A 73 5.06 3.62 -12.12
N ARG A 74 5.65 4.75 -12.53
CA ARG A 74 5.04 5.69 -13.47
C ARG A 74 4.63 5.02 -14.79
N LYS A 75 5.49 4.16 -15.37
CA LYS A 75 5.16 3.42 -16.60
C LYS A 75 3.92 2.53 -16.44
N VAL A 76 3.87 1.77 -15.35
CA VAL A 76 2.74 0.90 -15.03
C VAL A 76 1.47 1.70 -14.75
N ARG A 77 1.60 2.82 -14.02
CA ARG A 77 0.49 3.74 -13.72
C ARG A 77 -0.11 4.36 -14.98
N ILE A 78 0.72 4.70 -15.97
CA ILE A 78 0.24 5.22 -17.28
C ILE A 78 -0.56 4.13 -18.02
N ALA A 79 -0.03 2.91 -18.10
CA ALA A 79 -0.71 1.79 -18.76
C ALA A 79 -2.05 1.46 -18.09
N LEU A 80 -2.07 1.38 -16.77
CA LEU A 80 -3.30 1.19 -15.99
C LEU A 80 -4.28 2.34 -16.17
N GLY A 81 -3.80 3.59 -16.14
CA GLY A 81 -4.65 4.76 -16.37
C GLY A 81 -5.26 4.78 -17.77
N ALA A 82 -4.55 4.32 -18.80
CA ALA A 82 -5.10 4.18 -20.14
C ALA A 82 -6.23 3.14 -20.18
N TYR A 83 -6.04 1.99 -19.52
CA TYR A 83 -7.06 0.97 -19.40
C TYR A 83 -8.28 1.44 -18.59
N ILE A 84 -8.09 2.09 -17.45
CA ILE A 84 -9.18 2.55 -16.57
C ILE A 84 -10.06 3.58 -17.29
N ARG A 85 -9.47 4.50 -18.08
CA ARG A 85 -10.25 5.46 -18.89
C ARG A 85 -11.24 4.82 -19.87
N THR A 86 -11.03 3.56 -20.26
CA THR A 86 -11.96 2.86 -21.16
C THR A 86 -13.28 2.48 -20.52
N PHE A 87 -13.34 2.40 -19.18
CA PHE A 87 -14.55 1.97 -18.47
C PHE A 87 -14.95 2.87 -17.31
N ASP A 88 -14.04 3.69 -16.77
CA ASP A 88 -14.28 4.61 -15.68
C ASP A 88 -13.28 5.78 -15.70
N ALA A 89 -13.56 6.77 -16.55
CA ALA A 89 -12.69 7.94 -16.70
C ALA A 89 -12.63 8.79 -15.42
N ALA A 90 -13.67 8.76 -14.58
CA ALA A 90 -13.76 9.50 -13.32
C ALA A 90 -12.73 9.00 -12.28
N VAL A 91 -12.42 7.70 -12.27
CA VAL A 91 -11.40 7.12 -11.38
C VAL A 91 -9.98 7.57 -11.73
N VAL A 92 -9.75 7.99 -12.98
CA VAL A 92 -8.46 8.52 -13.44
C VAL A 92 -8.41 10.05 -13.34
N GLU A 93 -9.46 10.70 -12.82
CA GLU A 93 -9.53 12.15 -12.78
C GLU A 93 -8.32 12.75 -12.04
N PRO A 94 -7.72 13.82 -12.61
CA PRO A 94 -6.92 14.74 -11.84
C PRO A 94 -7.87 15.61 -11.01
N ALA A 95 -7.55 15.87 -9.74
CA ALA A 95 -8.19 16.95 -8.99
C ALA A 95 -7.73 18.33 -9.51
N VAL A 96 -8.04 18.65 -10.77
CA VAL A 96 -7.95 20.00 -11.34
C VAL A 96 -9.08 20.13 -12.39
N PRO A 97 -9.96 21.13 -12.29
CA PRO A 97 -11.03 21.32 -13.25
C PRO A 97 -10.46 21.57 -14.65
N GLU A 98 -10.78 20.66 -15.56
CA GLU A 98 -11.22 20.93 -16.93
C GLU A 98 -10.62 22.15 -17.63
N ALA A 99 -9.32 22.09 -17.96
CA ALA A 99 -8.71 22.97 -18.96
C ALA A 99 -7.37 22.45 -19.49
N GLU A 100 -7.27 21.20 -19.94
CA GLU A 100 -6.14 20.81 -20.82
C GLU A 100 -6.37 19.51 -21.58
N ALA A 101 -7.13 19.61 -22.66
CA ALA A 101 -7.13 18.61 -23.73
C ALA A 101 -7.13 19.30 -25.09
N ALA A 102 -6.09 20.10 -25.35
CA ALA A 102 -5.59 20.39 -26.69
C ALA A 102 -4.25 21.11 -26.53
N ALA A 103 -3.14 20.39 -26.75
CA ALA A 103 -1.87 21.04 -27.03
C ALA A 103 -1.81 21.34 -28.53
N PRO A 104 -1.91 22.61 -28.98
CA PRO A 104 -1.33 23.00 -30.27
C PRO A 104 0.19 23.24 -30.11
N PRO A 105 0.97 23.10 -31.18
CA PRO A 105 2.43 23.03 -31.12
C PRO A 105 3.12 24.40 -31.04
N ASN A 106 2.52 25.39 -30.37
CA ASN A 106 3.12 26.72 -30.14
C ASN A 106 2.79 27.20 -28.71
N MET A 107 3.58 26.80 -27.72
CA MET A 107 3.48 27.32 -26.36
C MET A 107 3.88 28.80 -26.34
N SER A 108 2.93 29.67 -26.01
CA SER A 108 3.21 31.08 -25.72
C SER A 108 3.96 31.20 -24.40
N TYR A 109 4.94 32.11 -24.35
CA TYR A 109 5.73 32.44 -23.15
C TYR A 109 4.85 32.80 -21.93
N GLU A 110 3.64 33.28 -22.19
CA GLU A 110 2.65 33.64 -21.18
C GLU A 110 2.06 32.42 -20.46
N GLU A 111 1.87 31.30 -21.16
CA GLU A 111 1.37 30.04 -20.57
C GLU A 111 2.44 29.37 -19.71
N ALA A 112 3.72 29.49 -20.11
CA ALA A 112 4.85 29.04 -19.31
C ALA A 112 4.98 29.82 -18.00
N GLN A 113 4.85 31.15 -18.06
CA GLN A 113 4.84 31.99 -16.86
C GLN A 113 3.63 31.75 -15.95
N LEU A 114 2.45 31.49 -16.53
CA LEU A 114 1.26 31.19 -15.74
C LEU A 114 1.41 29.87 -14.97
N ARG A 115 1.96 28.84 -15.63
CA ARG A 115 2.27 27.55 -14.99
C ARG A 115 3.33 27.68 -13.90
N GLU A 116 4.36 28.48 -14.11
CA GLU A 116 5.39 28.72 -13.10
C GLU A 116 4.81 29.40 -11.86
N LYS A 117 3.93 30.40 -12.04
CA LYS A 117 3.22 31.08 -10.94
C LYS A 117 2.26 30.15 -10.21
N VAL A 118 1.52 29.31 -10.92
CA VAL A 118 0.61 28.32 -10.31
C VAL A 118 1.39 27.23 -9.58
N ALA A 119 2.51 26.76 -10.12
CA ALA A 119 3.38 25.79 -9.45
C ALA A 119 3.98 26.37 -8.17
N LYS A 120 4.41 27.64 -8.20
CA LYS A 120 4.95 28.36 -7.05
C LYS A 120 3.88 28.59 -5.96
N ALA A 121 2.64 28.88 -6.35
CA ALA A 121 1.53 29.01 -5.41
C ALA A 121 1.19 27.68 -4.71
N LYS A 122 1.16 26.57 -5.45
CA LYS A 122 0.94 25.24 -4.89
C LYS A 122 2.07 24.78 -3.96
N PHE A 123 3.31 25.17 -4.27
CA PHE A 123 4.44 24.91 -3.38
C PHE A 123 4.32 25.67 -2.06
N ALA A 124 3.89 26.94 -2.13
CA ALA A 124 3.66 27.77 -0.95
C ALA A 124 2.49 27.26 -0.09
N GLU A 125 1.42 26.73 -0.70
CA GLU A 125 0.33 26.07 0.02
C GLU A 125 0.78 24.77 0.72
N LEU A 126 1.60 23.94 0.05
CA LEU A 126 2.15 22.73 0.65
C LEU A 126 3.10 23.03 1.81
N GLU A 127 3.98 24.02 1.68
CA GLU A 127 4.84 24.49 2.79
C GLU A 127 4.04 25.07 3.96
N LEU A 128 2.90 25.70 3.68
CA LEU A 128 2.01 26.24 4.71
C LEU A 128 1.29 25.10 5.45
N GLN A 129 0.85 24.05 4.73
CA GLN A 129 0.24 22.85 5.31
C GLN A 129 1.24 21.98 6.10
N GLU A 130 2.51 21.93 5.69
CA GLU A 130 3.59 21.32 6.49
C GLU A 130 3.82 22.08 7.80
N LYS A 131 3.80 23.42 7.77
CA LYS A 131 3.95 24.27 8.97
C LYS A 131 2.72 24.28 9.88
N GLU A 132 1.53 24.01 9.34
CA GLU A 132 0.29 23.85 10.11
C GLU A 132 0.16 22.46 10.77
N GLY A 133 1.16 21.58 10.62
CA GLY A 133 1.20 20.29 11.31
C GLY A 133 0.31 19.21 10.70
N ALA A 134 -0.25 19.44 9.50
CA ALA A 134 -1.14 18.49 8.82
C ALA A 134 -0.39 17.44 7.98
N LEU A 135 0.87 17.71 7.61
CA LEU A 135 1.70 16.83 6.78
C LEU A 135 3.00 16.50 7.51
N VAL A 136 3.10 15.28 8.04
CA VAL A 136 4.37 14.74 8.57
C VAL A 136 5.10 14.03 7.43
N GLU A 137 6.41 14.24 7.33
CA GLU A 137 7.25 13.57 6.35
C GLU A 137 7.10 12.05 6.49
N ARG A 138 6.69 11.38 5.42
CA ARG A 138 6.48 9.91 5.42
C ARG A 138 7.73 9.16 5.89
N ALA A 139 8.91 9.66 5.56
CA ALA A 139 10.18 9.08 5.97
C ALA A 139 10.35 9.10 7.51
N LEU A 140 9.92 10.17 8.19
CA LEU A 140 9.95 10.26 9.65
C LEU A 140 8.94 9.31 10.29
N VAL A 141 7.72 9.24 9.76
CA VAL A 141 6.69 8.30 10.25
C VAL A 141 7.15 6.85 10.09
N GLU A 142 7.71 6.49 8.94
CA GLU A 142 8.25 5.15 8.68
C GLU A 142 9.43 4.83 9.60
N ALA A 143 10.33 5.80 9.83
CA ALA A 143 11.45 5.62 10.76
C ALA A 143 10.99 5.43 12.21
N GLN A 144 10.01 6.21 12.67
CA GLN A 144 9.45 6.08 14.01
C GLN A 144 8.69 4.76 14.18
N LEU A 145 7.88 4.35 13.20
CA LEU A 145 7.20 3.05 13.20
C LEU A 145 8.19 1.90 13.21
N PHE A 146 9.28 2.00 12.43
CA PHE A 146 10.33 0.99 12.41
C PHE A 146 11.07 0.90 13.74
N ALA A 147 11.38 2.04 14.37
CA ALA A 147 12.00 2.09 15.69
C ALA A 147 11.10 1.47 16.76
N ALA A 148 9.81 1.86 16.80
CA ALA A 148 8.83 1.29 17.73
C ALA A 148 8.63 -0.22 17.50
N GLY A 149 8.57 -0.66 16.24
CA GLY A 149 8.47 -2.09 15.91
C GLY A 149 9.71 -2.89 16.31
N LYS A 150 10.91 -2.29 16.19
CA LYS A 150 12.15 -2.89 16.65
C LYS A 150 12.15 -3.06 18.17
N GLU A 151 11.76 -2.02 18.90
CA GLU A 151 11.66 -2.05 20.36
C GLU A 151 10.67 -3.11 20.85
N LEU A 152 9.48 -3.20 20.22
CA LEU A 152 8.50 -4.27 20.48
C LEU A 152 9.11 -5.67 20.27
N ARG A 153 9.81 -5.87 19.14
CA ARG A 153 10.43 -7.15 18.82
C ARG A 153 11.47 -7.53 19.87
N ASP A 154 12.33 -6.59 20.24
CA ASP A 154 13.40 -6.82 21.21
C ASP A 154 12.79 -7.11 22.61
N ALA A 155 11.72 -6.40 23.00
CA ALA A 155 11.01 -6.64 24.25
C ALA A 155 10.34 -8.02 24.34
N LEU A 156 9.67 -8.46 23.26
CA LEU A 156 9.06 -9.79 23.19
C LEU A 156 10.10 -10.91 23.23
N LEU A 157 11.22 -10.75 22.51
CA LEU A 157 12.30 -11.75 22.49
C LEU A 157 13.04 -11.86 23.82
N ALA A 158 12.96 -10.83 24.68
CA ALA A 158 13.51 -10.87 26.03
C ALA A 158 12.57 -11.55 27.06
N ILE A 159 11.32 -11.85 26.71
CA ILE A 159 10.38 -12.51 27.63
C ILE A 159 10.89 -13.87 28.12
N PRO A 160 11.33 -14.80 27.24
CA PRO A 160 11.73 -16.14 27.66
C PRO A 160 12.83 -16.11 28.72
N ASP A 161 13.84 -15.27 28.56
CA ASP A 161 14.96 -15.14 29.50
C ASP A 161 14.49 -14.70 30.90
N ARG A 162 13.44 -13.88 30.99
CA ARG A 162 12.91 -13.41 32.29
C ARG A 162 12.01 -14.42 32.98
N ILE A 163 11.27 -15.22 32.22
CA ILE A 163 10.25 -16.13 32.77
C ILE A 163 10.70 -17.59 32.80
N ALA A 164 11.84 -17.94 32.19
CA ALA A 164 12.33 -19.32 32.08
C ALA A 164 12.37 -20.01 33.45
N ASP A 165 12.96 -19.40 34.46
CA ASP A 165 13.08 -19.99 35.80
C ASP A 165 11.71 -20.13 36.49
N ILE A 166 10.79 -19.18 36.26
CA ILE A 166 9.43 -19.20 36.81
C ILE A 166 8.63 -20.35 36.19
N VAL A 167 8.74 -20.50 34.87
CA VAL A 167 8.07 -21.57 34.10
C VAL A 167 8.66 -22.94 34.46
N MET A 168 9.97 -23.04 34.65
CA MET A 168 10.64 -24.27 35.07
C MET A 168 10.26 -24.69 36.50
N ALA A 169 10.01 -23.73 37.38
CA ALA A 169 9.53 -23.98 38.74
C ALA A 169 8.02 -24.27 38.81
N ALA A 170 7.25 -23.98 37.75
CA ALA A 170 5.81 -24.17 37.74
C ALA A 170 5.45 -25.67 37.67
N GLY A 171 4.65 -26.13 38.64
CA GLY A 171 4.25 -27.53 38.77
C GLY A 171 3.01 -27.92 37.95
N ASP A 172 2.33 -26.96 37.33
CA ASP A 172 1.08 -27.19 36.60
C ASP A 172 0.97 -26.33 35.35
N ARG A 173 0.21 -26.85 34.37
CA ARG A 173 0.01 -26.22 33.06
C ARG A 173 -0.65 -24.84 33.14
N THR A 174 -1.52 -24.62 34.11
CA THR A 174 -2.29 -23.37 34.22
C THR A 174 -1.35 -22.23 34.62
N THR A 175 -0.48 -22.48 35.60
CA THR A 175 0.54 -21.52 36.04
C THR A 175 1.51 -21.19 34.91
N VAL A 176 1.96 -22.19 34.14
CA VAL A 176 2.81 -21.95 32.95
C VAL A 176 2.10 -21.06 31.93
N TYR A 177 0.85 -21.38 31.58
CA TYR A 177 0.09 -20.62 30.60
C TYR A 177 -0.11 -19.16 31.04
N ASN A 178 -0.57 -18.95 32.28
CA ASN A 178 -0.82 -17.61 32.81
C ASN A 178 0.48 -16.80 32.88
N THR A 179 1.60 -17.39 33.31
CA THR A 179 2.90 -16.70 33.37
C THR A 179 3.34 -16.20 31.99
N ILE A 180 3.20 -17.03 30.96
CA ILE A 180 3.53 -16.65 29.57
C ILE A 180 2.56 -15.57 29.08
N TYR A 181 1.26 -15.75 29.32
CA TYR A 181 0.22 -14.82 28.89
C TYR A 181 0.42 -13.43 29.51
N ASP A 182 0.59 -13.37 30.83
CA ASP A 182 0.77 -12.13 31.59
C ASP A 182 2.04 -11.40 31.15
N ALA A 183 3.12 -12.13 30.88
CA ALA A 183 4.37 -11.54 30.38
C ALA A 183 4.22 -10.91 28.99
N ILE A 184 3.48 -11.57 28.08
CA ILE A 184 3.18 -11.02 26.75
C ILE A 184 2.23 -9.83 26.88
N ALA A 185 1.16 -9.96 27.66
CA ALA A 185 0.18 -8.90 27.87
C ALA A 185 0.83 -7.65 28.47
N ALA A 186 1.76 -7.81 29.41
CA ALA A 186 2.49 -6.69 30.01
C ALA A 186 3.35 -5.92 28.98
N GLU A 187 4.05 -6.61 28.08
CA GLU A 187 4.82 -5.92 27.03
C GLU A 187 3.93 -5.24 25.99
N LEU A 188 2.81 -5.87 25.62
CA LEU A 188 1.85 -5.26 24.71
C LEU A 188 1.15 -4.04 25.32
N GLN A 189 0.88 -4.06 26.62
CA GLN A 189 0.25 -2.95 27.34
C GLN A 189 1.19 -1.72 27.39
N LYS A 190 2.48 -1.92 27.67
CA LYS A 190 3.46 -0.83 27.65
C LYS A 190 3.49 -0.09 26.31
N LEU A 191 3.30 -0.80 25.19
CA LEU A 191 3.26 -0.20 23.86
C LEU A 191 1.94 0.50 23.56
N ALA A 192 0.83 -0.01 24.08
CA ALA A 192 -0.46 0.69 24.00
C ALA A 192 -0.42 2.03 24.76
N ASP A 193 0.38 2.09 25.83
CA ASP A 193 0.60 3.28 26.64
C ASP A 193 1.66 4.24 26.06
N ILE A 194 2.42 3.83 25.03
CA ILE A 194 3.16 4.74 24.14
C ILE A 194 2.11 5.45 23.28
N GLN A 195 1.36 6.35 23.88
CA GLN A 195 0.57 7.30 23.12
C GLN A 195 1.50 8.01 22.16
N LEU A 196 1.05 8.07 20.91
CA LEU A 196 1.48 8.94 19.81
C LEU A 196 1.53 10.40 20.30
N SER A 197 2.52 10.69 21.13
CA SER A 197 2.89 12.02 21.57
C SER A 197 3.62 12.68 20.41
N GLY A 198 2.89 12.83 19.30
CA GLY A 198 3.24 13.76 18.25
C GLY A 198 3.14 15.14 18.85
N GLN A 199 4.30 15.67 19.26
CA GLN A 199 4.55 17.10 19.21
C GLN A 199 4.78 17.53 17.77
#